data_AF-A0AAV5AE78-F1
#
_entry.id   AF-A0AAV5AE78-F1
#
_cell.length_a   1.000
_cell.length_b   1.000
_cell.length_c   1.000
_cell.angle_alpha   90.00
_cell.angle_beta   90.00
_cell.angle_gamma   90.00
#
_symmetry.space_group_name_H-M   'P 1'
#
loop_
_entity.id
_entity.type
_entity.pdbx_description
1 polymer ?
#
loop_
_entity_poly.entity_id
_entity_poly.type
_entity_poly.pdbx_seq_one_letter_code
_entity_poly.pdbx_strand_id
1 'polypeptide(L)'
;MGESWTGEDRVTFNLTATVEATTPNYYADQIEYFGRHISRRDHVIICLHTHNDRGTAVAATEFGLMAGADRVEGCIFGNGERTGNVDIANLALNLYTQGISPLLDFSNIRSVIETVTSCNGLPVHPRHPYAGELVFTAFSGSHQDAIKKGFEAHAKRQKNGETQYWDIPYLPIDPADIGCAYEAIIRVNSQSGKGGIAYIVKQALGLDMPKKMQISFYQVIQAIADREAKEMTIEDIITAFQHTYKFGGAKSSERISLHSFVISDIQSTNLEQVVNGNVEEHSINGKRFDGTLLVEGVPRVVRGDGNGLLSALLDALKNDLGIDLDVREYSEHSIGEGTNVKAASYVELVEGPNREDATVSTTGFWGVGVDSDTISSGLHAVISAVNRVIGNLPPPKLKLDFAVNVKPNPVDIHCGD
;
A
#
# COMPACT_ATOMS: atom_id res chain seq x y z
N MET A 1 13.57 -25.13 -72.64
CA MET A 1 14.77 -24.97 -71.80
C MET A 1 14.29 -24.25 -70.55
N GLY A 2 14.07 -24.88 -69.40
CA GLY A 2 14.73 -26.07 -68.86
C GLY A 2 15.75 -25.66 -67.81
N GLU A 3 15.35 -24.82 -66.84
CA GLU A 3 16.08 -24.64 -65.59
C GLU A 3 15.17 -25.13 -64.46
N SER A 4 15.61 -26.21 -63.81
CA SER A 4 14.97 -26.80 -62.65
C SER A 4 15.24 -25.90 -61.45
N TRP A 5 14.27 -25.09 -61.07
CA TRP A 5 14.26 -24.40 -59.79
C TRP A 5 14.13 -25.49 -58.72
N THR A 6 15.23 -25.83 -58.06
CA THR A 6 15.18 -26.62 -56.82
C THR A 6 14.39 -25.80 -55.79
N GLY A 7 13.64 -26.45 -54.90
CA GLY A 7 12.73 -25.77 -53.95
C GLY A 7 13.39 -24.77 -52.98
N GLU A 8 14.70 -24.54 -53.10
CA GLU A 8 15.51 -23.62 -52.30
C GLU A 8 15.57 -22.20 -52.89
N ASP A 9 15.42 -22.02 -54.21
CA ASP A 9 15.50 -20.70 -54.85
C ASP A 9 14.12 -20.05 -55.00
N ARG A 10 13.55 -19.56 -53.89
CA ARG A 10 12.28 -18.79 -53.91
C ARG A 10 12.54 -17.30 -54.10
N VAL A 11 11.74 -16.65 -54.95
CA VAL A 11 11.77 -15.19 -55.12
C VAL A 11 10.94 -14.53 -54.04
N THR A 12 11.48 -13.51 -53.37
CA THR A 12 10.73 -12.72 -52.40
C THR A 12 10.05 -11.53 -53.07
N PHE A 13 8.72 -11.47 -52.99
CA PHE A 13 7.95 -10.27 -53.32
C PHE A 13 7.61 -9.55 -52.01
N ASN A 14 8.24 -8.39 -51.79
CA ASN A 14 7.92 -7.53 -50.66
C ASN A 14 6.74 -6.63 -51.01
N LEU A 15 5.59 -6.88 -50.40
CA LEU A 15 4.38 -6.10 -50.57
C LEU A 15 4.28 -5.13 -49.41
N THR A 16 4.49 -3.86 -49.71
CA THR A 16 4.70 -2.82 -48.70
C THR A 16 3.48 -1.92 -48.56
N ALA A 17 2.97 -1.75 -47.35
CA ALA A 17 2.14 -0.59 -47.01
C ALA A 17 3.04 0.57 -46.60
N THR A 18 3.73 1.17 -47.58
CA THR A 18 4.70 2.26 -47.37
C THR A 18 4.08 3.46 -46.65
N VAL A 19 2.83 3.75 -47.01
CA VAL A 19 1.93 4.59 -46.21
C VAL A 19 0.70 3.75 -45.94
N GLU A 20 0.32 3.63 -44.67
CA GLU A 20 -0.90 2.95 -44.27
C GLU A 20 -2.12 3.77 -44.73
N ALA A 21 -2.70 3.45 -45.89
CA ALA A 21 -3.73 4.27 -46.53
C ALA A 21 -5.18 3.87 -46.19
N THR A 22 -5.39 2.67 -45.65
CA THR A 22 -6.73 2.09 -45.45
C THR A 22 -6.75 1.14 -44.25
N THR A 23 -7.87 0.46 -44.00
CA THR A 23 -8.03 -0.48 -42.89
C THR A 23 -7.29 -1.80 -43.14
N PRO A 24 -6.86 -2.53 -42.08
CA PRO A 24 -6.03 -3.71 -42.20
C PRO A 24 -6.66 -4.85 -43.00
N ASN A 25 -7.99 -4.98 -42.98
CA ASN A 25 -8.70 -6.00 -43.76
C ASN A 25 -8.52 -5.80 -45.28
N TYR A 26 -8.49 -4.55 -45.77
CA TYR A 26 -8.31 -4.30 -47.20
C TYR A 26 -6.88 -4.63 -47.64
N TYR A 27 -5.89 -4.36 -46.78
CA TYR A 27 -4.51 -4.80 -47.04
C TYR A 27 -4.44 -6.33 -47.14
N ALA A 28 -5.08 -7.04 -46.22
CA ALA A 28 -5.15 -8.50 -46.25
C ALA A 28 -5.84 -9.04 -47.51
N ASP A 29 -6.95 -8.42 -47.96
CA ASP A 29 -7.60 -8.76 -49.23
C ASP A 29 -6.64 -8.62 -50.42
N GLN A 30 -5.79 -7.60 -50.43
CA GLN A 30 -4.77 -7.41 -51.47
C GLN A 30 -3.67 -8.49 -51.41
N ILE A 31 -3.24 -8.88 -50.21
CA ILE A 31 -2.28 -9.97 -50.01
C ILE A 31 -2.85 -11.29 -50.48
N GLU A 32 -4.07 -11.63 -50.06
CA GLU A 32 -4.76 -12.86 -50.48
C GLU A 32 -4.97 -12.87 -51.99
N TYR A 33 -5.41 -11.74 -52.56
CA TYR A 33 -5.57 -11.59 -54.00
C TYR A 33 -4.24 -11.82 -54.71
N PHE A 34 -3.14 -11.18 -54.28
CA PHE A 34 -1.83 -11.39 -54.87
C PHE A 34 -1.41 -12.86 -54.77
N GLY A 35 -1.53 -13.48 -53.59
CA GLY A 35 -1.14 -14.88 -53.36
C GLY A 35 -1.93 -15.88 -54.19
N ARG A 36 -3.22 -15.63 -54.44
CA ARG A 36 -4.07 -16.48 -55.28
C ARG A 36 -3.84 -16.31 -56.78
N HIS A 37 -3.33 -15.15 -57.22
CA HIS A 37 -3.22 -14.81 -58.64
C HIS A 37 -1.79 -14.75 -59.19
N ILE A 38 -0.77 -14.75 -58.32
CA ILE A 38 0.62 -14.78 -58.76
C ILE A 38 0.97 -16.13 -59.40
N SER A 39 1.63 -16.10 -60.55
CA SER A 39 2.09 -17.32 -61.21
C SER A 39 3.20 -17.98 -60.39
N ARG A 40 3.20 -19.32 -60.32
CA ARG A 40 4.23 -20.12 -59.60
C ARG A 40 4.31 -19.79 -58.10
N ARG A 41 3.16 -19.70 -57.42
CA ARG A 41 3.05 -19.37 -55.97
C ARG A 41 3.99 -20.18 -55.06
N ASP A 42 4.24 -21.45 -55.36
CA ASP A 42 5.14 -22.31 -54.57
C ASP A 42 6.62 -21.87 -54.62
N HIS A 43 7.00 -21.08 -55.62
CA HIS A 43 8.33 -20.50 -55.80
C HIS A 43 8.43 -19.05 -55.29
N VAL A 44 7.40 -18.56 -54.60
CA VAL A 44 7.32 -17.18 -54.12
C VAL A 44 7.28 -17.16 -52.60
N ILE A 45 8.04 -16.24 -52.01
CA ILE A 45 7.88 -15.78 -50.62
C ILE A 45 7.15 -14.44 -50.68
N ILE A 46 5.93 -14.40 -50.16
CA ILE A 46 5.19 -13.15 -49.97
C ILE A 46 5.66 -12.54 -48.65
N CYS A 47 6.37 -11.42 -48.74
CA CYS A 47 6.86 -10.69 -47.58
C CYS A 47 5.98 -9.46 -47.33
N LEU A 48 5.56 -9.26 -46.09
CA LEU A 48 4.81 -8.10 -45.63
C LEU A 48 5.78 -7.05 -45.07
N HIS A 49 5.54 -5.79 -45.38
CA HIS A 49 6.25 -4.66 -44.79
C HIS A 49 5.27 -3.52 -44.57
N THR A 50 4.73 -3.39 -43.37
CA THR A 50 3.67 -2.42 -43.05
C THR A 50 4.20 -1.30 -42.18
N HIS A 51 3.89 -0.06 -42.56
CA HIS A 51 4.02 1.11 -41.69
C HIS A 51 2.74 1.35 -40.90
N ASN A 52 2.82 2.22 -39.89
CA ASN A 52 1.80 2.39 -38.86
C ASN A 52 1.06 3.75 -38.93
N ASP A 53 0.93 4.38 -40.10
CA ASP A 53 0.41 5.76 -40.23
C ASP A 53 -1.03 5.94 -39.70
N ARG A 54 -1.82 4.86 -39.63
CA ARG A 54 -3.18 4.81 -39.08
C ARG A 54 -3.27 4.01 -37.78
N GLY A 55 -2.14 3.57 -37.23
CA GLY A 55 -2.06 2.84 -35.97
C GLY A 55 -2.49 1.38 -36.06
N THR A 56 -2.52 0.78 -37.26
CA THR A 56 -3.00 -0.60 -37.46
C THR A 56 -2.00 -1.54 -38.13
N ALA A 57 -0.69 -1.22 -38.11
CA ALA A 57 0.35 -2.05 -38.75
C ALA A 57 0.37 -3.49 -38.22
N VAL A 58 0.25 -3.68 -36.90
CA VAL A 58 0.20 -5.01 -36.27
C VAL A 58 -0.98 -5.81 -36.82
N ALA A 59 -2.18 -5.22 -36.85
CA ALA A 59 -3.38 -5.87 -37.38
C ALA A 59 -3.27 -6.16 -38.88
N ALA A 60 -2.74 -5.23 -39.67
CA ALA A 60 -2.54 -5.40 -41.11
C ALA A 60 -1.56 -6.57 -41.39
N THR A 61 -0.52 -6.70 -40.58
CA THR A 61 0.45 -7.79 -40.68
C THR A 61 -0.15 -9.13 -40.27
N GLU A 62 -0.85 -9.21 -39.15
CA GLU A 62 -1.52 -10.46 -38.72
C GLU A 62 -2.56 -10.92 -39.73
N PHE A 63 -3.36 -10.00 -40.28
CA PHE A 63 -4.32 -10.34 -41.32
C PHE A 63 -3.64 -10.73 -42.63
N GLY A 64 -2.54 -10.06 -43.01
CA GLY A 64 -1.74 -10.45 -44.17
C GLY A 64 -1.13 -11.85 -44.04
N LEU A 65 -0.69 -12.24 -42.84
CA LEU A 65 -0.22 -13.60 -42.56
C LEU A 65 -1.36 -14.62 -42.72
N MET A 66 -2.55 -14.33 -42.15
CA MET A 66 -3.73 -15.18 -42.33
C MET A 66 -4.19 -15.26 -43.80
N ALA A 67 -3.96 -14.20 -44.58
CA ALA A 67 -4.21 -14.13 -46.03
C ALA A 67 -3.21 -14.94 -46.88
N GLY A 68 -2.20 -15.56 -46.26
CA GLY A 68 -1.26 -16.46 -46.92
C GLY A 68 0.11 -15.85 -47.25
N ALA A 69 0.52 -14.79 -46.53
CA ALA A 69 1.89 -14.32 -46.57
C ALA A 69 2.85 -15.24 -45.80
N ASP A 70 4.14 -15.22 -46.19
CA ASP A 70 5.16 -16.15 -45.70
C ASP A 70 6.18 -15.48 -44.77
N ARG A 71 6.39 -14.17 -44.89
CA ARG A 71 7.45 -13.42 -44.20
C ARG A 71 6.98 -12.04 -43.77
N VAL A 72 7.56 -11.52 -42.70
CA VAL A 72 7.33 -10.15 -42.20
C VAL A 72 8.66 -9.42 -42.06
N GLU A 73 8.68 -8.16 -42.47
CA GLU A 73 9.70 -7.17 -42.13
C GLU A 73 9.12 -6.14 -41.17
N GLY A 74 9.91 -5.76 -40.17
CA GLY A 74 9.52 -4.78 -39.16
C GLY A 74 10.70 -4.39 -38.27
N CYS A 75 10.43 -3.69 -37.19
CA CYS A 75 11.43 -3.30 -36.20
C CYS A 75 10.98 -3.67 -34.79
N ILE A 76 11.93 -3.93 -33.90
CA ILE A 76 11.61 -4.14 -32.47
C ILE A 76 11.09 -2.82 -31.89
N PHE A 77 9.97 -2.89 -31.18
CA PHE A 77 9.22 -1.75 -30.63
C PHE A 77 8.75 -0.73 -31.68
N GLY A 78 8.59 -1.18 -32.94
CA GLY A 78 7.93 -0.41 -33.98
C GLY A 78 8.69 0.84 -34.43
N ASN A 79 10.02 0.88 -34.30
CA ASN A 79 10.81 1.98 -34.86
C ASN A 79 10.72 2.03 -36.40
N GLY A 80 10.97 3.18 -37.01
CA GLY A 80 10.93 3.34 -38.47
C GLY A 80 10.58 4.76 -38.89
N GLU A 81 10.31 4.95 -40.18
CA GLU A 81 9.90 6.27 -40.68
C GLU A 81 8.54 6.70 -40.10
N ARG A 82 8.40 8.00 -39.78
CA ARG A 82 7.15 8.64 -39.31
C ARG A 82 6.56 7.96 -38.07
N THR A 83 5.55 7.12 -38.27
CA THR A 83 4.83 6.36 -37.24
C THR A 83 5.43 4.99 -36.96
N GLY A 84 6.48 4.62 -37.72
CA GLY A 84 7.23 3.40 -37.51
C GLY A 84 6.83 2.25 -38.44
N ASN A 85 7.67 1.21 -38.43
CA ASN A 85 7.35 -0.09 -39.01
C ASN A 85 6.48 -0.90 -38.04
N VAL A 86 5.92 -2.02 -38.50
CA VAL A 86 5.30 -2.99 -37.60
C VAL A 86 6.25 -3.47 -36.50
N ASP A 87 5.73 -3.61 -35.28
CA ASP A 87 6.48 -4.05 -34.13
C ASP A 87 6.65 -5.58 -34.09
N ILE A 88 7.90 -6.03 -34.26
CA ILE A 88 8.26 -7.45 -34.22
C ILE A 88 8.08 -8.06 -32.82
N ALA A 89 8.33 -7.31 -31.75
CA ALA A 89 8.13 -7.81 -30.38
C ALA A 89 6.65 -8.04 -30.10
N ASN A 90 5.79 -7.09 -30.51
CA ASN A 90 4.34 -7.23 -30.39
C ASN A 90 3.83 -8.44 -31.16
N LEU A 91 4.24 -8.64 -32.42
CA LEU A 91 3.79 -9.79 -33.22
C LEU A 91 4.23 -11.13 -32.61
N ALA A 92 5.48 -11.21 -32.15
CA ALA A 92 6.01 -12.41 -31.52
C ALA A 92 5.26 -12.77 -30.22
N LEU A 93 4.98 -11.78 -29.37
CA LEU A 93 4.27 -12.00 -28.12
C LEU A 93 2.76 -12.21 -28.32
N ASN A 94 2.16 -11.65 -29.38
CA ASN A 94 0.81 -12.02 -29.80
C ASN A 94 0.72 -13.52 -30.13
N LEU A 95 1.66 -14.07 -30.90
CA LEU A 95 1.74 -15.51 -31.16
C LEU A 95 1.93 -16.32 -29.87
N TYR A 96 2.87 -15.89 -29.02
CA TYR A 96 3.17 -16.56 -27.75
C TYR A 96 1.93 -16.67 -26.85
N THR A 97 1.17 -15.59 -26.70
CA THR A 97 -0.05 -15.58 -25.87
C THR A 97 -1.20 -16.43 -26.44
N GLN A 98 -1.13 -16.82 -27.72
CA GLN A 98 -2.04 -17.79 -28.34
C GLN A 98 -1.48 -19.23 -28.33
N GLY A 99 -0.35 -19.48 -27.65
CA GLY A 99 0.28 -20.79 -27.56
C GLY A 99 1.08 -21.19 -28.80
N ILE A 100 1.40 -20.24 -29.68
CA ILE A 100 2.22 -20.47 -30.88
C ILE A 100 3.64 -19.97 -30.59
N SER A 101 4.65 -20.82 -30.77
CA SER A 101 6.05 -20.41 -30.58
C SER A 101 6.44 -19.37 -31.65
N PRO A 102 6.92 -18.17 -31.25
CA PRO A 102 7.35 -17.16 -32.22
C PRO A 102 8.76 -17.42 -32.77
N LEU A 103 9.46 -18.45 -32.28
CA LEU A 103 10.88 -18.73 -32.60
C LEU A 103 11.84 -17.56 -32.30
N LEU A 104 11.40 -16.59 -31.50
CA LEU A 104 12.15 -15.44 -31.01
C LEU A 104 12.11 -15.45 -29.49
N ASP A 105 13.23 -15.07 -28.86
CA ASP A 105 13.36 -15.07 -27.40
C ASP A 105 13.12 -13.66 -26.83
N PHE A 106 12.03 -13.52 -26.09
CA PHE A 106 11.69 -12.32 -25.33
C PHE A 106 11.62 -12.59 -23.82
N SER A 107 12.24 -13.68 -23.34
CA SER A 107 12.22 -14.08 -21.93
C SER A 107 12.82 -13.04 -20.98
N ASN A 108 13.59 -12.07 -21.52
CA ASN A 108 14.04 -10.89 -20.81
C ASN A 108 13.80 -9.64 -21.66
N ILE A 109 12.55 -9.17 -21.70
CA ILE A 109 12.16 -8.01 -22.50
C ILE A 109 12.84 -6.72 -22.04
N ARG A 110 13.21 -6.61 -20.76
CA ARG A 110 13.91 -5.44 -20.20
C ARG A 110 15.27 -5.22 -20.85
N SER A 111 16.06 -6.29 -21.03
CA SER A 111 17.34 -6.23 -21.75
C SER A 111 17.16 -5.79 -23.21
N VAL A 112 16.07 -6.23 -23.86
CA VAL A 112 15.73 -5.81 -25.22
C VAL A 112 15.37 -4.32 -25.26
N ILE A 113 14.57 -3.83 -24.30
CA ILE A 113 14.22 -2.41 -24.15
C ILE A 113 15.49 -1.57 -23.96
N GLU A 114 16.37 -1.95 -23.04
CA GLU A 114 17.63 -1.24 -22.78
C GLU A 114 18.50 -1.16 -24.04
N THR A 115 18.64 -2.28 -24.75
CA THR A 115 19.42 -2.34 -26.00
C THR A 115 18.81 -1.45 -27.08
N VAL A 116 17.51 -1.56 -27.33
CA VAL A 116 16.82 -0.82 -28.41
C VAL A 116 16.79 0.68 -28.11
N THR A 117 16.49 1.07 -26.87
CA THR A 117 16.48 2.49 -26.46
C THR A 117 17.87 3.11 -26.52
N SER A 118 18.91 2.36 -26.16
CA SER A 118 20.32 2.76 -26.30
C SER A 118 20.73 2.95 -27.77
N CYS A 119 20.35 2.02 -28.65
CA CYS A 119 20.67 2.11 -30.08
C CYS A 119 19.91 3.25 -30.80
N ASN A 120 18.63 3.46 -30.45
CA ASN A 120 17.77 4.38 -31.19
C ASN A 120 17.73 5.79 -30.59
N GLY A 121 18.11 5.97 -29.31
CA GLY A 121 17.97 7.23 -28.59
C GLY A 121 16.52 7.67 -28.38
N LEU A 122 15.55 6.74 -28.51
CA LEU A 122 14.12 6.98 -28.35
C LEU A 122 13.57 6.07 -27.25
N PRO A 123 12.73 6.60 -26.34
CA PRO A 123 12.12 5.78 -25.28
C PRO A 123 11.00 4.89 -25.82
N VAL A 124 10.75 3.78 -25.14
CA VAL A 124 9.53 2.98 -25.34
C VAL A 124 8.36 3.65 -24.61
N HIS A 125 7.21 3.75 -25.26
CA HIS A 125 6.04 4.39 -24.65
C HIS A 125 5.55 3.60 -23.41
N PRO A 126 5.11 4.26 -22.31
CA PRO A 126 4.69 3.55 -21.08
C PRO A 126 3.52 2.57 -21.26
N ARG A 127 2.76 2.69 -22.35
CA ARG A 127 1.65 1.78 -22.71
C ARG A 127 1.94 0.91 -23.93
N HIS A 128 3.18 0.86 -24.38
CA HIS A 128 3.58 0.02 -25.51
C HIS A 128 3.31 -1.44 -25.15
N PRO A 129 2.57 -2.23 -25.96
CA PRO A 129 2.21 -3.60 -25.60
C PRO A 129 3.41 -4.43 -25.14
N TYR A 130 3.24 -5.18 -24.04
CA TYR A 130 4.24 -6.03 -23.37
C TYR A 130 5.47 -5.32 -22.76
N ALA A 131 5.94 -4.22 -23.35
CA ALA A 131 7.19 -3.57 -22.99
C ALA A 131 7.03 -2.27 -22.17
N GLY A 132 5.86 -1.64 -22.25
CA GLY A 132 5.59 -0.38 -21.55
C GLY A 132 5.52 -0.58 -20.04
N GLU A 133 6.01 0.41 -19.30
CA GLU A 133 6.06 0.40 -17.82
C GLU A 133 4.71 0.09 -17.15
N LEU A 134 3.58 0.45 -17.78
CA LEU A 134 2.25 0.36 -17.17
C LEU A 134 1.45 -0.89 -17.59
N VAL A 135 2.00 -1.76 -18.44
CA VAL A 135 1.20 -2.83 -19.09
C VAL A 135 0.88 -4.01 -18.17
N PHE A 136 1.65 -4.19 -17.09
CA PHE A 136 1.38 -5.20 -16.04
C PHE A 136 0.92 -4.57 -14.74
N THR A 137 0.37 -3.36 -14.80
CA THR A 137 -0.11 -2.60 -13.65
C THR A 137 -1.64 -2.59 -13.59
N ALA A 138 -2.19 -2.91 -12.41
CA ALA A 138 -3.62 -2.74 -12.15
C ALA A 138 -3.87 -1.61 -11.13
N PHE A 139 -4.50 -0.52 -11.59
CA PHE A 139 -4.83 0.62 -10.73
C PHE A 139 -6.15 0.47 -9.98
N SER A 140 -7.10 -0.31 -10.52
CA SER A 140 -8.42 -0.50 -9.90
C SER A 140 -8.37 -1.58 -8.83
N GLY A 141 -8.91 -1.29 -7.64
CA GLY A 141 -9.03 -2.28 -6.55
C GLY A 141 -9.85 -3.52 -6.95
N SER A 142 -10.86 -3.38 -7.83
CA SER A 142 -11.62 -4.53 -8.33
C SER A 142 -10.79 -5.42 -9.26
N HIS A 143 -9.91 -4.83 -10.06
CA HIS A 143 -9.00 -5.59 -10.92
C HIS A 143 -7.94 -6.29 -10.06
N GLN A 144 -7.39 -5.60 -9.05
CA GLN A 144 -6.44 -6.17 -8.10
C GLN A 144 -7.02 -7.37 -7.34
N ASP A 145 -8.27 -7.28 -6.88
CA ASP A 145 -8.96 -8.39 -6.21
C ASP A 145 -9.16 -9.60 -7.15
N ALA A 146 -9.57 -9.36 -8.40
CA ALA A 146 -9.73 -10.41 -9.39
C ALA A 146 -8.39 -11.08 -9.77
N ILE A 147 -7.33 -10.29 -9.96
CA ILE A 147 -5.97 -10.79 -10.21
C ILE A 147 -5.50 -11.64 -9.04
N LYS A 148 -5.69 -11.17 -7.80
CA LYS A 148 -5.34 -11.92 -6.58
C LYS A 148 -6.05 -13.28 -6.53
N LYS A 149 -7.36 -13.31 -6.79
CA LYS A 149 -8.14 -14.57 -6.86
C LYS A 149 -7.63 -15.49 -7.97
N GLY A 150 -7.23 -14.94 -9.11
CA GLY A 150 -6.56 -15.69 -10.18
C GLY A 150 -5.29 -16.35 -9.68
N PHE A 151 -4.39 -15.60 -9.04
CA PHE A 151 -3.13 -16.14 -8.51
C PHE A 151 -3.36 -17.22 -7.43
N GLU A 152 -4.34 -17.02 -6.53
CA GLU A 152 -4.71 -18.03 -5.54
C GLU A 152 -5.24 -19.32 -6.18
N ALA A 153 -6.05 -19.20 -7.23
CA ALA A 153 -6.54 -20.35 -7.99
C ALA A 153 -5.39 -21.06 -8.73
N HIS A 154 -4.51 -20.31 -9.38
CA HIS A 154 -3.34 -20.85 -10.07
C HIS A 154 -2.40 -21.60 -9.09
N ALA A 155 -2.12 -21.03 -7.91
CA ALA A 155 -1.32 -21.70 -6.88
C ALA A 155 -1.97 -22.99 -6.34
N LYS A 156 -3.30 -23.05 -6.27
CA LYS A 156 -4.02 -24.30 -5.91
C LYS A 156 -3.87 -25.36 -7.00
N ARG A 157 -4.04 -24.98 -8.28
CA ARG A 157 -3.83 -25.88 -9.42
C ARG A 157 -2.42 -26.45 -9.42
N GLN A 158 -1.40 -25.62 -9.16
CA GLN A 158 0.00 -26.07 -9.02
C GLN A 158 0.15 -27.12 -7.91
N LYS A 159 -0.38 -26.87 -6.71
CA LYS A 159 -0.29 -27.82 -5.58
C LYS A 159 -0.98 -29.15 -5.85
N ASN A 160 -2.06 -29.13 -6.63
CA ASN A 160 -2.81 -30.33 -6.99
C ASN A 160 -2.18 -31.13 -8.15
N GLY A 161 -1.09 -30.63 -8.76
CA GLY A 161 -0.48 -31.26 -9.93
C GLY A 161 -1.33 -31.19 -11.20
N GLU A 162 -2.23 -30.21 -11.28
CA GLU A 162 -3.09 -30.00 -12.45
C GLU A 162 -2.31 -29.38 -13.63
N THR A 163 -2.91 -29.32 -14.81
CA THR A 163 -2.32 -28.63 -15.97
C THR A 163 -2.19 -27.13 -15.69
N GLN A 164 -0.99 -26.60 -15.91
CA GLN A 164 -0.69 -25.19 -15.67
C GLN A 164 -0.94 -24.38 -16.95
N TYR A 165 -2.17 -23.89 -17.09
CA TYR A 165 -2.47 -22.83 -18.05
C TYR A 165 -2.50 -21.48 -17.31
N TRP A 166 -2.05 -20.44 -18.01
CA TRP A 166 -2.19 -19.08 -17.53
C TRP A 166 -3.66 -18.66 -17.62
N ASP A 167 -4.23 -18.33 -16.46
CA ASP A 167 -5.65 -17.98 -16.31
C ASP A 167 -5.77 -17.05 -15.10
N ILE A 168 -5.31 -15.82 -15.34
CA ILE A 168 -5.34 -14.72 -14.38
C ILE A 168 -6.14 -13.59 -15.03
N PRO A 169 -7.24 -13.12 -14.41
CA PRO A 169 -8.02 -12.02 -14.96
C PRO A 169 -7.15 -10.79 -15.24
N TYR A 170 -7.42 -10.08 -16.35
CA TYR A 170 -6.74 -8.83 -16.75
C TYR A 170 -5.25 -8.94 -17.14
N LEU A 171 -4.61 -10.10 -16.96
CA LEU A 171 -3.22 -10.31 -17.38
C LEU A 171 -3.19 -11.32 -18.54
N PRO A 172 -2.86 -10.92 -19.78
CA PRO A 172 -2.90 -11.82 -20.93
C PRO A 172 -1.74 -12.83 -20.98
N ILE A 173 -0.67 -12.58 -20.23
CA ILE A 173 0.54 -13.41 -20.13
C ILE A 173 1.02 -13.36 -18.67
N ASP A 174 1.78 -14.38 -18.22
CA ASP A 174 2.56 -14.24 -17.00
C ASP A 174 3.66 -13.21 -17.23
N PRO A 175 3.71 -12.08 -16.50
CA PRO A 175 4.81 -11.14 -16.64
C PRO A 175 6.19 -11.80 -16.43
N ALA A 176 6.26 -12.87 -15.63
CA ALA A 176 7.49 -13.62 -15.39
C ALA A 176 8.03 -14.31 -16.66
N ASP A 177 7.16 -14.70 -17.61
CA ASP A 177 7.56 -15.35 -18.86
C ASP A 177 8.45 -14.47 -19.73
N ILE A 178 8.40 -13.14 -19.53
CA ILE A 178 9.21 -12.16 -20.26
C ILE A 178 10.15 -11.36 -19.35
N GLY A 179 10.39 -11.83 -18.12
CA GLY A 179 11.31 -11.20 -17.18
C GLY A 179 10.76 -9.94 -16.50
N CYS A 180 9.44 -9.78 -16.49
CA CYS A 180 8.71 -8.73 -15.79
C CYS A 180 8.04 -9.26 -14.52
N ALA A 181 7.43 -8.35 -13.76
CA ALA A 181 6.61 -8.69 -12.59
C ALA A 181 5.27 -7.97 -12.68
N TYR A 182 4.23 -8.58 -12.10
CA TYR A 182 2.97 -7.88 -11.86
C TYR A 182 3.16 -6.83 -10.76
N GLU A 183 2.78 -5.59 -11.06
CA GLU A 183 2.87 -4.49 -10.11
C GLU A 183 1.47 -4.02 -9.70
N ALA A 184 1.08 -4.36 -8.47
CA ALA A 184 -0.12 -3.79 -7.85
C ALA A 184 0.18 -2.36 -7.38
N ILE A 185 0.27 -1.40 -8.32
CA ILE A 185 0.44 0.00 -7.97
C ILE A 185 -0.89 0.52 -7.39
N ILE A 186 -0.92 0.69 -6.08
CA ILE A 186 -2.00 1.40 -5.40
C ILE A 186 -1.77 2.89 -5.62
N ARG A 187 -2.31 3.45 -6.71
CA ARG A 187 -2.46 4.91 -6.81
C ARG A 187 -3.61 5.32 -5.92
N VAL A 188 -3.37 6.19 -4.94
CA VAL A 188 -4.44 6.72 -4.08
C VAL A 188 -4.92 8.05 -4.67
N ASN A 189 -5.96 7.97 -5.49
CA ASN A 189 -6.73 9.15 -5.91
C ASN A 189 -8.03 9.21 -5.10
N SER A 190 -8.87 10.22 -5.33
CA SER A 190 -10.15 10.41 -4.63
C SER A 190 -11.15 9.23 -4.77
N GLN A 191 -10.84 8.21 -5.58
CA GLN A 191 -11.60 6.96 -5.74
C GLN A 191 -10.97 5.76 -5.01
N SER A 192 -9.72 5.85 -4.55
CA SER A 192 -9.04 4.75 -3.88
C SER A 192 -9.61 4.59 -2.48
N GLY A 193 -10.42 3.55 -2.30
CA GLY A 193 -11.21 3.33 -1.09
C GLY A 193 -10.37 3.05 0.16
N LYS A 194 -11.03 3.10 1.32
CA LYS A 194 -10.47 2.87 2.68
C LYS A 194 -9.56 1.64 2.80
N GLY A 195 -9.85 0.57 2.05
CA GLY A 195 -9.07 -0.67 2.07
C GLY A 195 -7.66 -0.54 1.48
N GLY A 196 -7.45 0.33 0.48
CA GLY A 196 -6.13 0.50 -0.15
C GLY A 196 -5.12 1.14 0.82
N ILE A 197 -5.55 2.16 1.57
CA ILE A 197 -4.71 2.84 2.56
C ILE A 197 -4.35 1.89 3.71
N ALA A 198 -5.33 1.12 4.20
CA ALA A 198 -5.10 0.14 5.25
C ALA A 198 -4.10 -0.94 4.83
N TYR A 199 -4.19 -1.42 3.59
CA TYR A 199 -3.24 -2.38 3.04
C TYR A 199 -1.82 -1.82 2.96
N ILE A 200 -1.64 -0.57 2.50
CA ILE A 200 -0.34 0.09 2.44
C ILE A 200 0.29 0.17 3.84
N VAL A 201 -0.46 0.65 4.84
CA VAL A 201 0.03 0.75 6.21
C VAL A 201 0.41 -0.62 6.78
N LYS A 202 -0.38 -1.65 6.49
CA LYS A 202 -0.09 -3.03 6.92
C LYS A 202 1.18 -3.59 6.26
N GLN A 203 1.35 -3.41 4.95
CA GLN A 203 2.52 -3.91 4.23
C GLN A 203 3.79 -3.13 4.57
N ALA A 204 3.73 -1.80 4.58
CA ALA A 204 4.89 -0.97 4.78
C ALA A 204 5.33 -0.86 6.24
N LEU A 205 4.38 -0.87 7.20
CA LEU A 205 4.66 -0.64 8.62
C LEU A 205 4.36 -1.85 9.51
N GLY A 206 3.77 -2.93 8.97
CA GLY A 206 3.35 -4.09 9.77
C GLY A 206 2.10 -3.86 10.63
N LEU A 207 1.41 -2.73 10.42
CA LEU A 207 0.32 -2.26 11.27
C LEU A 207 -1.06 -2.65 10.72
N ASP A 208 -1.74 -3.59 11.39
CA ASP A 208 -3.11 -3.99 11.07
C ASP A 208 -4.13 -3.14 11.84
N MET A 209 -4.44 -1.96 11.30
CA MET A 209 -5.34 -0.99 11.94
C MET A 209 -6.77 -1.54 12.13
N PRO A 210 -7.44 -1.28 13.26
CA PRO A 210 -8.86 -1.56 13.45
C PRO A 210 -9.73 -0.85 12.41
N LYS A 211 -10.88 -1.45 12.05
CA LYS A 211 -11.78 -0.91 11.01
C LYS A 211 -12.17 0.56 11.24
N LYS A 212 -12.42 0.96 12.48
CA LYS A 212 -12.76 2.35 12.81
C LYS A 212 -11.55 3.29 12.65
N MET A 213 -10.36 2.84 13.03
CA MET A 213 -9.12 3.59 12.80
C MET A 213 -8.81 3.73 11.30
N GLN A 214 -9.05 2.69 10.49
CA GLN A 214 -8.91 2.79 9.03
C GLN A 214 -9.78 3.90 8.44
N ILE A 215 -11.01 4.06 8.95
CA ILE A 215 -11.91 5.15 8.55
C ILE A 215 -11.35 6.50 9.00
N SER A 216 -10.91 6.61 10.25
CA SER A 216 -10.31 7.84 10.80
C SER A 216 -9.07 8.26 10.00
N PHE A 217 -8.17 7.33 9.67
CA PHE A 217 -6.96 7.65 8.93
C PHE A 217 -7.24 7.97 7.46
N TYR A 218 -8.24 7.32 6.86
CA TYR A 218 -8.69 7.65 5.52
C TYR A 218 -9.11 9.12 5.41
N GLN A 219 -9.85 9.64 6.39
CA GLN A 219 -10.25 11.05 6.44
C GLN A 219 -9.05 12.00 6.51
N VAL A 220 -7.97 11.61 7.21
CA VAL A 220 -6.72 12.37 7.26
C VAL A 220 -6.06 12.44 5.89
N ILE A 221 -5.98 11.31 5.18
CA ILE A 221 -5.41 11.27 3.83
C ILE A 221 -6.24 12.08 2.84
N GLN A 222 -7.58 12.00 2.92
CA GLN A 222 -8.46 12.84 2.10
C GLN A 222 -8.18 14.33 2.32
N ALA A 223 -8.10 14.78 3.58
CA ALA A 223 -7.82 16.17 3.89
C ALA A 223 -6.44 16.65 3.38
N ILE A 224 -5.43 15.78 3.38
CA ILE A 224 -4.10 16.09 2.83
C ILE A 224 -4.16 16.18 1.30
N ALA A 225 -4.78 15.19 0.64
CA ALA A 225 -4.91 15.14 -0.81
C ALA A 225 -5.69 16.35 -1.35
N ASP A 226 -6.81 16.70 -0.70
CA ASP A 226 -7.64 17.85 -1.07
C ASP A 226 -6.88 19.18 -0.91
N ARG A 227 -6.08 19.31 0.15
CA ARG A 227 -5.27 20.52 0.40
C ARG A 227 -4.14 20.69 -0.60
N GLU A 228 -3.47 19.60 -0.96
CA GLU A 228 -2.28 19.63 -1.81
C GLU A 228 -2.60 19.50 -3.31
N ALA A 229 -3.86 19.20 -3.65
CA ALA A 229 -4.34 19.00 -5.02
C ALA A 229 -3.46 18.03 -5.84
N LYS A 230 -2.85 17.04 -5.15
CA LYS A 230 -1.93 16.06 -5.73
C LYS A 230 -2.39 14.63 -5.41
N GLU A 231 -2.02 13.69 -6.28
CA GLU A 231 -2.17 12.26 -5.98
C GLU A 231 -1.24 11.86 -4.82
N MET A 232 -1.72 11.00 -3.92
CA MET A 232 -0.94 10.55 -2.78
C MET A 232 -0.09 9.33 -3.17
N THR A 233 1.23 9.46 -3.02
CA THR A 233 2.16 8.35 -3.18
C THR A 233 2.15 7.45 -1.93
N ILE A 234 2.75 6.25 -2.04
CA ILE A 234 2.96 5.37 -0.89
C ILE A 234 3.79 6.07 0.19
N GLU A 235 4.83 6.79 -0.20
CA GLU A 235 5.67 7.57 0.71
C GLU A 235 4.88 8.69 1.40
N ASP A 236 3.99 9.39 0.68
CA ASP A 236 3.12 10.40 1.27
C ASP A 236 2.19 9.77 2.33
N ILE A 237 1.64 8.57 2.08
CA ILE A 237 0.74 7.88 3.02
C ILE A 237 1.50 7.43 4.27
N ILE A 238 2.70 6.88 4.11
CA ILE A 238 3.57 6.49 5.24
C ILE A 238 3.94 7.73 6.06
N THR A 239 4.36 8.80 5.39
CA THR A 239 4.71 10.08 6.04
C THR A 239 3.52 10.67 6.78
N ALA A 240 2.34 10.66 6.17
CA ALA A 240 1.11 11.12 6.80
C ALA A 240 0.75 10.27 8.03
N PHE A 241 0.91 8.95 7.97
CA PHE A 241 0.66 8.06 9.10
C PHE A 241 1.62 8.38 10.26
N GLN A 242 2.92 8.41 9.97
CA GLN A 242 3.97 8.73 10.93
C GLN A 242 3.75 10.11 11.57
N HIS A 243 3.41 11.12 10.78
CA HIS A 243 3.17 12.46 11.28
C HIS A 243 1.90 12.56 12.15
N THR A 244 0.81 11.88 11.73
CA THR A 244 -0.50 11.94 12.40
C THR A 244 -0.49 11.26 13.75
N TYR A 245 0.16 10.09 13.83
CA TYR A 245 0.20 9.27 15.05
C TYR A 245 1.54 9.37 15.79
N LYS A 246 2.44 10.27 15.35
CA LYS A 246 3.81 10.43 15.86
C LYS A 246 4.59 9.11 15.89
N PHE A 247 4.30 8.24 14.93
CA PHE A 247 4.86 6.91 14.83
C PHE A 247 6.26 6.94 14.20
N GLY A 248 7.25 6.30 14.84
CA GLY A 248 8.61 6.15 14.31
C GLY A 248 9.49 7.40 14.35
N GLY A 249 9.01 8.53 14.87
CA GLY A 249 9.77 9.78 15.01
C GLY A 249 10.62 9.84 16.29
N ALA A 250 11.50 10.85 16.38
CA ALA A 250 12.23 11.13 17.61
C ALA A 250 11.26 11.54 18.74
N LYS A 251 11.35 10.85 19.89
CA LYS A 251 10.53 11.10 21.10
C LYS A 251 10.57 12.56 21.59
N SER A 252 11.55 13.35 21.15
CA SER A 252 11.72 14.77 21.50
C SER A 252 10.75 15.74 20.81
N SER A 253 9.97 15.28 19.83
CA SER A 253 9.00 16.12 19.11
C SER A 253 7.57 16.06 19.67
N GLU A 254 7.33 15.19 20.65
CA GLU A 254 6.03 15.05 21.31
C GLU A 254 5.88 16.05 22.45
N ARG A 255 4.68 16.61 22.65
CA ARG A 255 4.41 17.51 23.77
C ARG A 255 4.36 16.77 25.09
N ILE A 256 3.85 15.55 25.09
CA ILE A 256 3.95 14.61 26.20
C ILE A 256 4.62 13.35 25.69
N SER A 257 5.71 12.92 26.33
CA SER A 257 6.29 11.60 26.07
C SER A 257 6.53 10.81 27.35
N LEU A 258 6.42 9.49 27.25
CA LEU A 258 6.67 8.58 28.36
C LEU A 258 8.17 8.33 28.49
N HIS A 259 8.77 8.72 29.63
CA HIS A 259 10.19 8.54 29.89
C HIS A 259 10.49 7.25 30.64
N SER A 260 9.79 7.04 31.76
CA SER A 260 9.91 5.84 32.59
C SER A 260 8.61 5.58 33.33
N PHE A 261 8.36 4.31 33.67
CA PHE A 261 7.21 3.94 34.48
C PHE A 261 7.45 2.65 35.25
N VAL A 262 6.66 2.47 36.30
CA VAL A 262 6.53 1.24 37.07
C VAL A 262 5.03 0.99 37.24
N ILE A 263 4.63 -0.26 37.03
CA ILE A 263 3.28 -0.72 37.34
C ILE A 263 3.34 -1.57 38.59
N SER A 264 2.44 -1.31 39.55
CA SER A 264 2.26 -2.14 40.73
C SER A 264 0.80 -2.57 40.90
N ASP A 265 0.60 -3.71 41.56
CA ASP A 265 -0.74 -4.18 41.94
C ASP A 265 -1.21 -3.47 43.22
N ILE A 266 -2.43 -2.98 43.19
CA ILE A 266 -3.12 -2.45 44.37
C ILE A 266 -4.04 -3.56 44.87
N GLN A 267 -3.61 -4.24 45.93
CA GLN A 267 -4.49 -5.12 46.68
C GLN A 267 -5.28 -4.25 47.67
N SER A 268 -6.55 -4.02 47.38
CA SER A 268 -7.48 -3.52 48.39
C SER A 268 -7.85 -4.68 49.29
N THR A 269 -7.45 -4.62 50.56
CA THR A 269 -7.77 -5.63 51.57
C THR A 269 -9.29 -5.74 51.74
N ASN A 270 -9.81 -6.95 51.48
CA ASN A 270 -11.10 -7.51 51.92
C ASN A 270 -12.17 -6.51 52.35
N LEU A 271 -13.04 -6.11 51.41
CA LEU A 271 -14.37 -5.63 51.77
C LEU A 271 -15.24 -6.87 52.02
N GLU A 272 -15.39 -7.26 53.28
CA GLU A 272 -16.41 -8.24 53.67
C GLU A 272 -17.80 -7.64 53.37
N GLN A 273 -18.40 -7.99 52.24
CA GLN A 273 -19.81 -7.75 51.99
C GLN A 273 -20.59 -9.04 52.15
N VAL A 274 -21.40 -9.12 53.20
CA VAL A 274 -22.37 -10.19 53.38
C VAL A 274 -23.57 -9.90 52.50
N VAL A 275 -23.74 -10.66 51.43
CA VAL A 275 -24.98 -10.69 50.64
C VAL A 275 -25.55 -12.11 50.72
N ASN A 276 -26.77 -12.24 51.25
CA ASN A 276 -27.50 -13.51 51.37
C ASN A 276 -26.76 -14.66 52.08
N GLY A 277 -25.97 -14.37 53.11
CA GLY A 277 -25.35 -15.41 53.96
C GLY A 277 -24.19 -16.17 53.32
N ASN A 278 -23.78 -15.81 52.10
CA ASN A 278 -22.57 -16.30 51.45
C ASN A 278 -21.51 -15.20 51.48
N VAL A 279 -20.30 -15.55 51.91
CA VAL A 279 -19.12 -14.69 51.80
C VAL A 279 -18.56 -14.88 50.40
N GLU A 280 -18.73 -13.89 49.53
CA GLU A 280 -18.04 -13.84 48.24
C GLU A 280 -16.81 -12.93 48.36
N GLU A 281 -15.62 -13.51 48.20
CA GLU A 281 -14.38 -12.75 48.10
C GLU A 281 -14.30 -12.08 46.72
N HIS A 282 -14.60 -10.78 46.64
CA HIS A 282 -14.28 -9.97 45.47
C HIS A 282 -12.95 -9.25 45.69
N SER A 283 -11.87 -9.80 45.15
CA SER A 283 -10.61 -9.07 45.01
C SER A 283 -10.75 -8.07 43.87
N ILE A 284 -10.86 -6.77 44.20
CA ILE A 284 -10.67 -5.71 43.21
C ILE A 284 -9.16 -5.54 43.04
N ASN A 285 -8.59 -6.25 42.08
CA ASN A 285 -7.19 -6.09 41.70
C ASN A 285 -7.04 -4.80 40.89
N GLY A 286 -6.69 -3.70 41.56
CA GLY A 286 -6.33 -2.45 40.91
C GLY A 286 -4.90 -2.47 40.40
N LYS A 287 -4.58 -1.60 39.45
CA LYS A 287 -3.23 -1.29 38.98
C LYS A 287 -2.89 0.15 39.38
N ARG A 288 -1.67 0.36 39.84
CA ARG A 288 -1.08 1.68 40.04
C ARG A 288 -0.05 1.93 38.96
N PHE A 289 -0.13 3.10 38.33
CA PHE A 289 0.88 3.65 37.45
C PHE A 289 1.70 4.69 38.22
N ASP A 290 3.01 4.49 38.28
CA ASP A 290 4.00 5.46 38.76
C ASP A 290 4.96 5.77 37.62
N GLY A 291 4.95 6.98 37.07
CA GLY A 291 5.76 7.29 35.90
C GLY A 291 6.30 8.71 35.83
N THR A 292 7.34 8.88 35.01
CA THR A 292 7.86 10.19 34.62
C THR A 292 7.45 10.46 33.18
N LEU A 293 6.68 11.53 32.98
CA LEU A 293 6.33 12.07 31.68
C LEU A 293 7.21 13.29 31.39
N LEU A 294 7.67 13.44 30.15
CA LEU A 294 8.25 14.71 29.69
C LEU A 294 7.13 15.54 29.09
N VAL A 295 6.74 16.62 29.78
CA VAL A 295 5.76 17.59 29.28
C VAL A 295 6.51 18.81 28.78
N GLU A 296 6.51 19.00 27.46
CA GLU A 296 7.32 20.00 26.76
C GLU A 296 8.82 19.91 27.13
N GLY A 297 9.31 18.68 27.26
CA GLY A 297 10.69 18.37 27.65
C GLY A 297 10.98 18.48 29.15
N VAL A 298 10.02 18.95 29.96
CA VAL A 298 10.19 19.05 31.42
C VAL A 298 9.71 17.76 32.09
N PRO A 299 10.56 17.06 32.86
CA PRO A 299 10.14 15.85 33.58
C PRO A 299 9.12 16.17 34.66
N ARG A 300 8.02 15.43 34.64
CA ARG A 300 6.93 15.47 35.62
C ARG A 300 6.66 14.05 36.10
N VAL A 301 6.73 13.85 37.40
CA VAL A 301 6.31 12.60 38.03
C VAL A 301 4.79 12.65 38.16
N VAL A 302 4.12 11.60 37.69
CA VAL A 302 2.67 11.46 37.76
C VAL A 302 2.32 10.11 38.36
N ARG A 303 1.19 10.05 39.05
CA ARG A 303 0.68 8.81 39.66
C ARG A 303 -0.82 8.71 39.43
N GLY A 304 -1.28 7.50 39.10
CA GLY A 304 -2.70 7.22 38.98
C GLY A 304 -3.03 5.77 39.27
N ASP A 305 -4.27 5.56 39.70
CA ASP A 305 -4.81 4.27 40.07
C ASP A 305 -5.99 3.93 39.16
N GLY A 306 -6.11 2.66 38.77
CA GLY A 306 -7.20 2.21 37.91
C GLY A 306 -7.45 0.72 38.01
N ASN A 307 -8.51 0.24 37.35
CA ASN A 307 -8.81 -1.19 37.27
C ASN A 307 -7.93 -1.93 36.25
N GLY A 308 -7.17 -1.19 35.44
CA GLY A 308 -6.17 -1.70 34.51
C GLY A 308 -5.08 -0.67 34.21
N LEU A 309 -4.13 -1.08 33.36
CA LEU A 309 -2.95 -0.29 33.00
C LEU A 309 -3.31 1.05 32.36
N LEU A 310 -4.19 1.01 31.35
CA LEU A 310 -4.59 2.20 30.59
C LEU A 310 -5.38 3.18 31.47
N SER A 311 -6.31 2.67 32.29
CA SER A 311 -7.07 3.50 33.23
C SER A 311 -6.20 4.14 34.30
N ALA A 312 -5.16 3.45 34.78
CA ALA A 312 -4.24 4.01 35.78
C ALA A 312 -3.40 5.16 35.19
N LEU A 313 -2.96 5.05 33.93
CA LEU A 313 -2.30 6.15 33.23
C LEU A 313 -3.28 7.31 32.98
N LEU A 314 -4.52 7.04 32.57
CA LEU A 314 -5.53 8.09 32.35
C LEU A 314 -5.88 8.82 33.65
N ASP A 315 -5.98 8.11 34.77
CA ASP A 315 -6.15 8.73 36.10
C ASP A 315 -4.97 9.64 36.46
N ALA A 316 -3.73 9.22 36.19
CA ALA A 316 -2.54 10.05 36.39
C ALA A 316 -2.59 11.33 35.53
N LEU A 317 -2.96 11.21 34.25
CA LEU A 317 -3.11 12.35 33.34
C LEU A 317 -4.22 13.30 33.78
N LYS A 318 -5.32 12.76 34.33
CA LYS A 318 -6.43 13.56 34.85
C LYS A 318 -6.03 14.35 36.10
N ASN A 319 -5.39 13.69 37.06
CA ASN A 319 -5.06 14.28 38.35
C ASN A 319 -3.91 15.28 38.24
N ASP A 320 -2.82 14.92 37.56
CA ASP A 320 -1.62 15.76 37.47
C ASP A 320 -1.68 16.80 36.34
N LEU A 321 -2.36 16.49 35.22
CA LEU A 321 -2.39 17.35 34.02
C LEU A 321 -3.80 17.85 33.65
N GLY A 322 -4.85 17.46 34.37
CA GLY A 322 -6.21 17.91 34.08
C GLY A 322 -6.78 17.40 32.75
N ILE A 323 -6.19 16.34 32.18
CA ILE A 323 -6.62 15.74 30.92
C ILE A 323 -7.63 14.63 31.24
N ASP A 324 -8.92 14.92 31.10
CA ASP A 324 -10.01 13.98 31.42
C ASP A 324 -10.48 13.23 30.17
N LEU A 325 -9.96 12.02 29.99
CA LEU A 325 -10.20 11.16 28.84
C LEU A 325 -10.58 9.74 29.28
N ASP A 326 -11.34 9.04 28.44
CA ASP A 326 -11.75 7.65 28.65
C ASP A 326 -11.45 6.79 27.40
N VAL A 327 -11.28 5.48 27.60
CA VAL A 327 -11.03 4.52 26.51
C VAL A 327 -12.34 4.08 25.89
N ARG A 328 -12.52 4.37 24.59
CA ARG A 328 -13.65 3.86 23.81
C ARG A 328 -13.35 2.50 23.18
N GLU A 329 -12.13 2.32 22.68
CA GLU A 329 -11.72 1.08 22.00
C GLU A 329 -10.24 0.79 22.23
N TYR A 330 -9.91 -0.49 22.38
CA TYR A 330 -8.56 -1.01 22.49
C TYR A 330 -8.42 -2.26 21.61
N SER A 331 -7.30 -2.37 20.90
CA SER A 331 -6.95 -3.58 20.16
C SER A 331 -5.44 -3.73 20.08
N GLU A 332 -4.97 -4.96 19.93
CA GLU A 332 -3.54 -5.27 19.84
C GLU A 332 -3.29 -6.46 18.91
N HIS A 333 -2.13 -6.46 18.24
CA HIS A 333 -1.61 -7.62 17.52
C HIS A 333 -0.08 -7.67 17.56
N SER A 334 0.47 -8.82 17.18
CA SER A 334 1.91 -9.04 17.04
C SER A 334 2.44 -8.62 15.66
N ILE A 335 3.58 -7.94 15.61
CA ILE A 335 4.36 -7.67 14.40
C ILE A 335 5.56 -8.63 14.34
N GLY A 336 5.64 -9.40 13.26
CA GLY A 336 6.72 -10.35 12.99
C GLY A 336 6.44 -11.77 13.52
N GLU A 337 7.43 -12.65 13.39
CA GLU A 337 7.37 -14.05 13.83
C GLU A 337 8.64 -14.42 14.62
N GLY A 338 8.53 -15.40 15.53
CA GLY A 338 9.67 -15.90 16.32
C GLY A 338 9.89 -15.16 17.64
N THR A 339 11.14 -15.01 18.07
CA THR A 339 11.50 -14.45 19.39
C THR A 339 11.67 -12.93 19.42
N ASN A 340 11.66 -12.26 18.25
CA ASN A 340 11.85 -10.81 18.12
C ASN A 340 10.54 -10.08 17.76
N VAL A 341 9.40 -10.65 18.19
CA VAL A 341 8.07 -10.10 17.93
C VAL A 341 7.87 -8.81 18.72
N LYS A 342 7.25 -7.82 18.08
CA LYS A 342 6.79 -6.59 18.75
C LYS A 342 5.28 -6.62 18.91
N ALA A 343 4.77 -5.98 19.95
CA ALA A 343 3.35 -5.69 20.10
C ALA A 343 3.03 -4.36 19.40
N ALA A 344 1.85 -4.29 18.78
CA ALA A 344 1.28 -3.07 18.25
C ALA A 344 -0.09 -2.87 18.87
N SER A 345 -0.27 -1.76 19.58
CA SER A 345 -1.49 -1.45 20.30
C SER A 345 -2.16 -0.20 19.71
N TYR A 346 -3.49 -0.22 19.65
CA TYR A 346 -4.32 0.85 19.14
C TYR A 346 -5.35 1.24 20.20
N VAL A 347 -5.46 2.54 20.49
CA VAL A 347 -6.39 3.07 21.50
C VAL A 347 -7.20 4.20 20.89
N GLU A 348 -8.52 4.16 21.05
CA GLU A 348 -9.40 5.31 20.80
C GLU A 348 -9.77 5.97 22.13
N LEU A 349 -9.35 7.23 22.32
CA LEU A 349 -9.71 8.04 23.48
C LEU A 349 -10.85 9.01 23.17
N VAL A 350 -11.67 9.28 24.16
CA VAL A 350 -12.78 10.24 24.11
C VAL A 350 -12.77 11.14 25.33
N GLU A 351 -13.36 12.32 25.23
CA GLU A 351 -13.55 13.18 26.40
C GLU A 351 -14.47 12.51 27.44
N GLY A 352 -14.12 12.65 28.72
CA GLY A 352 -14.88 12.09 29.83
C GLY A 352 -16.31 12.64 29.96
N PRO A 353 -17.21 11.95 30.69
CA PRO A 353 -18.66 12.19 30.72
C PRO A 353 -19.11 13.53 31.36
N ASN A 354 -18.21 14.39 31.82
CA ASN A 354 -18.54 15.62 32.58
C ASN A 354 -18.79 16.87 31.72
N ARG A 355 -19.19 16.74 30.45
CA ARG A 355 -19.75 17.85 29.67
C ARG A 355 -21.26 17.67 29.54
N GLU A 356 -22.03 18.62 30.08
CA GLU A 356 -23.50 18.65 30.13
C GLU A 356 -24.22 18.56 28.76
N ASP A 357 -23.50 18.51 27.65
CA ASP A 357 -24.03 18.39 26.29
C ASP A 357 -23.72 17.02 25.66
N ALA A 358 -24.34 15.95 26.18
CA ALA A 358 -24.23 14.58 25.65
C ALA A 358 -24.96 14.36 24.31
N THR A 359 -25.31 15.42 23.57
CA THR A 359 -25.99 15.36 22.26
C THR A 359 -25.06 15.55 21.06
N VAL A 360 -23.77 15.81 21.29
CA VAL A 360 -22.77 15.90 20.22
C VAL A 360 -21.93 14.63 20.21
N SER A 361 -21.85 13.95 19.06
CA SER A 361 -20.92 12.85 18.81
C SER A 361 -19.52 13.28 19.25
N THR A 362 -19.03 12.75 20.38
CA THR A 362 -17.68 13.06 20.86
C THR A 362 -16.67 12.48 19.87
N THR A 363 -15.91 13.37 19.22
CA THR A 363 -14.81 13.02 18.34
C THR A 363 -13.82 12.12 19.09
N GLY A 364 -13.61 10.91 18.57
CA GLY A 364 -12.63 9.97 19.11
C GLY A 364 -11.24 10.23 18.55
N PHE A 365 -10.23 10.07 19.40
CA PHE A 365 -8.83 10.30 19.07
C PHE A 365 -8.06 8.98 19.12
N TRP A 366 -7.67 8.48 17.96
CA TRP A 366 -6.87 7.27 17.84
C TRP A 366 -5.39 7.52 18.08
N GLY A 367 -4.76 6.65 18.86
CA GLY A 367 -3.32 6.57 19.05
C GLY A 367 -2.78 5.19 18.73
N VAL A 368 -1.49 5.13 18.38
CA VAL A 368 -0.79 3.87 18.09
C VAL A 368 0.50 3.80 18.89
N GLY A 369 0.81 2.62 19.40
CA GLY A 369 2.07 2.31 20.07
C GLY A 369 2.64 1.01 19.54
N VAL A 370 3.96 0.93 19.45
CA VAL A 370 4.67 -0.31 19.10
C VAL A 370 5.88 -0.45 20.01
N ASP A 371 5.97 -1.58 20.70
CA ASP A 371 7.10 -1.90 21.56
C ASP A 371 7.34 -3.42 21.60
N SER A 372 8.52 -3.85 22.04
CA SER A 372 8.77 -5.26 22.39
C SER A 372 7.92 -5.75 23.56
N ASP A 373 7.50 -4.83 24.44
CA ASP A 373 6.66 -5.11 25.59
C ASP A 373 5.21 -4.64 25.36
N THR A 374 4.24 -5.52 25.63
CA THR A 374 2.81 -5.24 25.40
C THR A 374 2.30 -4.09 26.27
N ILE A 375 2.80 -3.98 27.50
CA ILE A 375 2.43 -2.89 28.42
C ILE A 375 2.94 -1.56 27.85
N SER A 376 4.23 -1.51 27.52
CA SER A 376 4.87 -0.33 26.92
C SER A 376 4.18 0.10 25.62
N SER A 377 3.83 -0.85 24.76
CA SER A 377 3.07 -0.61 23.53
C SER A 377 1.70 0.05 23.81
N GLY A 378 0.94 -0.49 24.77
CA GLY A 378 -0.36 0.07 25.17
C GLY A 378 -0.27 1.49 25.75
N LEU A 379 0.72 1.73 26.62
CA LEU A 379 0.93 3.06 27.21
C LEU A 379 1.37 4.08 26.15
N HIS A 380 2.25 3.69 25.22
CA HIS A 380 2.62 4.54 24.08
C HIS A 380 1.42 4.87 23.18
N ALA A 381 0.50 3.92 22.97
CA ALA A 381 -0.73 4.19 22.22
C ALA A 381 -1.63 5.24 22.91
N VAL A 382 -1.74 5.20 24.25
CA VAL A 382 -2.46 6.23 25.02
C VAL A 382 -1.78 7.59 24.86
N ILE A 383 -0.46 7.68 25.04
CA ILE A 383 0.27 8.95 24.88
C ILE A 383 0.14 9.51 23.46
N SER A 384 0.20 8.65 22.44
CA SER A 384 -0.04 9.03 21.03
C SER A 384 -1.44 9.64 20.85
N ALA A 385 -2.48 9.01 21.41
CA ALA A 385 -3.85 9.53 21.37
C ALA A 385 -3.99 10.86 22.12
N VAL A 386 -3.42 10.96 23.32
CA VAL A 386 -3.43 12.17 24.16
C VAL A 386 -2.80 13.33 23.42
N ASN A 387 -1.62 13.16 22.81
CA ASN A 387 -0.95 14.20 22.03
C ASN A 387 -1.82 14.74 20.87
N ARG A 388 -2.73 13.91 20.33
CA ARG A 388 -3.70 14.37 19.32
C ARG A 388 -4.85 15.18 19.91
N VAL A 389 -5.29 14.88 21.13
CA VAL A 389 -6.31 15.65 21.85
C VAL A 389 -5.78 17.05 22.17
N ILE A 390 -4.58 17.15 22.75
CA ILE A 390 -4.06 18.44 23.22
C ILE A 390 -3.61 19.34 22.06
N GLY A 391 -3.23 18.78 20.91
CA GLY A 391 -2.85 19.54 19.72
C GLY A 391 -1.90 20.72 20.04
N ASN A 392 -2.31 21.93 19.66
CA ASN A 392 -1.61 23.20 19.93
C ASN A 392 -2.16 23.98 21.15
N LEU A 393 -2.96 23.37 22.03
CA LEU A 393 -3.51 24.05 23.22
C LEU A 393 -2.40 24.47 24.20
N PRO A 394 -2.56 25.54 25.00
CA PRO A 394 -1.56 25.92 26.00
C PRO A 394 -1.31 24.77 26.99
N PRO A 395 -0.06 24.56 27.45
CA PRO A 395 0.30 23.41 28.26
C PRO A 395 -0.53 23.36 29.55
N PRO A 396 -0.98 22.18 29.97
CA PRO A 396 -1.73 22.03 31.21
C PRO A 396 -0.90 22.52 32.40
N LYS A 397 -1.47 23.48 33.13
CA LYS A 397 -0.90 23.99 34.39
C LYS A 397 -1.06 22.94 35.48
N LEU A 398 -0.01 22.74 36.28
CA LEU A 398 -0.05 21.84 37.44
C LEU A 398 -1.21 22.22 38.37
N LYS A 399 -1.98 21.23 38.82
CA LYS A 399 -2.78 21.35 40.03
C LYS A 399 -1.89 21.02 41.23
N LEU A 400 -1.34 22.03 41.89
CA LEU A 400 -0.65 21.87 43.16
C LEU A 400 -1.68 21.93 44.29
N ASP A 401 -2.07 20.79 44.84
CA ASP A 401 -2.71 20.71 46.17
C ASP A 401 -1.79 19.96 47.13
N PHE A 402 -0.83 20.69 47.70
CA PHE A 402 -0.14 20.27 48.92
C PHE A 402 -0.59 21.19 50.06
N ALA A 403 -1.72 20.84 50.69
CA ALA A 403 -2.08 21.40 51.99
C ALA A 403 -1.16 20.81 53.07
N VAL A 404 0.05 21.37 53.21
CA VAL A 404 0.91 21.08 54.37
C VAL A 404 0.47 21.98 55.52
N ASN A 405 -0.29 21.41 56.43
CA ASN A 405 -0.75 22.05 57.65
C ASN A 405 0.42 22.09 58.66
N VAL A 406 1.32 23.07 58.55
CA VAL A 406 2.34 23.34 59.57
C VAL A 406 1.87 24.50 60.44
N LYS A 407 1.45 24.21 61.67
CA LYS A 407 1.32 25.24 62.72
C LYS A 407 2.72 25.71 63.12
N PRO A 408 3.02 27.02 63.13
CA PRO A 408 4.26 27.52 63.69
C PRO A 408 4.14 27.61 65.22
N ASN A 409 5.10 27.03 65.93
CA ASN A 409 5.35 27.28 67.35
C ASN A 409 6.03 28.67 67.47
N PRO A 410 5.59 29.55 68.39
CA PRO A 410 6.26 30.83 68.60
C PRO A 410 7.52 30.63 69.44
N VAL A 411 8.65 31.14 68.95
CA VAL A 411 9.88 31.32 69.74
C VAL A 411 10.04 32.82 69.98
N ASP A 412 9.97 33.20 71.24
CA ASP A 412 10.31 34.52 71.76
C ASP A 412 11.75 34.89 71.41
N ILE A 413 11.97 36.06 70.83
CA ILE A 413 13.26 36.74 70.83
C ILE A 413 13.07 38.17 71.32
N HIS A 414 13.73 38.44 72.44
CA HIS A 414 13.83 39.69 73.17
C HIS A 414 14.35 40.87 72.34
N CYS A 415 13.80 42.05 72.64
CA CYS A 415 14.30 43.37 72.24
C CYS A 415 15.68 43.69 72.84
N GLY A 416 16.47 44.49 72.10
CA GLY A 416 17.59 45.26 72.60
C GLY A 416 17.87 46.43 71.65
N ASP A 417 17.98 47.63 72.23
CA ASP A 417 18.11 48.95 71.61
C ASP A 417 19.34 49.16 70.71
#